data_AF-V6TYA5-F1
#
_entry.id   AF-V6TYA5-F1
#
_cell.length_a   1.000
_cell.length_b   1.000
_cell.length_c   1.000
_cell.angle_alpha   90.00
_cell.angle_beta   90.00
_cell.angle_gamma   90.00
#
_symmetry.space_group_name_H-M   'P 1'
#
loop_
_entity.id
_entity.type
_entity.pdbx_description
1 polymer ?
#
loop_
_entity_poly.entity_id
_entity_poly.type
_entity_poly.pdbx_seq_one_letter_code
_entity_poly.pdbx_strand_id
1 'polypeptide(L)'
;MGNGHVSGAALSQSWRTPIKPVRKSCRTTAVKMKLVRELQETRELDRQLKEANAKREEEARKQRKKNRERRERNARAASGEQKISSTKVNKLSKQQLRKMHIVKVD
;
A
#
# COMPACT_ATOMS: atom_id res chain seq x y z
N MET A 1 -58.62 12.37 1.95
CA MET A 1 -58.69 11.00 1.38
C MET A 1 -59.66 11.03 0.22
N GLY A 2 -59.14 11.12 -1.01
CA GLY A 2 -59.95 11.12 -2.23
C GLY A 2 -59.56 9.90 -3.05
N ASN A 3 -60.40 8.86 -3.02
CA ASN A 3 -60.25 7.66 -3.83
C ASN A 3 -60.44 8.03 -5.31
N GLY A 4 -59.33 8.21 -6.03
CA GLY A 4 -59.34 8.28 -7.48
C GLY A 4 -59.69 6.91 -8.04
N HIS A 5 -60.91 6.75 -8.54
CA HIS A 5 -61.33 5.59 -9.33
C HIS A 5 -60.34 5.40 -10.49
N VAL A 6 -59.51 4.35 -10.41
CA VAL A 6 -58.69 3.90 -11.53
C VAL A 6 -59.63 3.15 -12.48
N SER A 7 -60.13 3.86 -13.49
CA SER A 7 -60.96 3.29 -14.55
C SER A 7 -60.24 2.09 -15.20
N GLY A 8 -60.94 0.95 -15.31
CA GLY A 8 -60.39 -0.36 -15.72
C GLY A 8 -59.70 -0.44 -17.09
N ALA A 9 -59.63 0.65 -17.85
CA ALA A 9 -58.83 0.75 -19.06
C ALA A 9 -57.31 0.72 -18.79
N ALA A 10 -56.85 1.25 -17.65
CA ALA A 10 -55.42 1.25 -17.30
C ALA A 10 -54.89 -0.16 -16.94
N LEU A 11 -55.77 -1.05 -16.46
CA LEU A 11 -55.45 -2.44 -16.14
C LEU A 11 -55.67 -3.40 -17.31
N SER A 12 -56.33 -2.98 -18.40
CA SER A 12 -56.69 -3.87 -19.52
C SER A 12 -55.68 -3.87 -20.68
N GLN A 13 -54.68 -2.97 -20.66
CA GLN A 13 -53.67 -2.84 -21.72
C GLN A 13 -52.28 -3.40 -21.35
N SER A 14 -51.98 -3.61 -20.07
CA SER A 14 -50.64 -4.04 -19.62
C SER A 14 -50.26 -5.46 -20.07
N TRP A 15 -51.24 -6.28 -20.46
CA TRP A 15 -51.05 -7.64 -20.99
C TRP A 15 -51.04 -7.71 -22.52
N ARG A 16 -51.37 -6.60 -23.21
CA ARG A 16 -51.42 -6.52 -24.69
C ARG A 16 -50.18 -5.92 -25.33
N THR A 17 -49.21 -5.44 -24.56
CA THR A 17 -47.89 -5.11 -25.11
C THR A 17 -47.07 -6.39 -25.22
N PRO A 18 -46.84 -6.95 -26.42
CA PRO A 18 -45.87 -8.02 -26.57
C PRO A 18 -44.50 -7.45 -26.18
N ILE A 19 -44.01 -7.86 -25.01
CA ILE A 19 -42.62 -7.62 -24.60
C ILE A 19 -41.78 -8.36 -25.65
N LYS A 20 -41.19 -7.62 -26.59
CA LYS A 20 -40.26 -8.20 -27.57
C LYS A 20 -39.20 -8.97 -26.77
N PRO A 21 -38.93 -10.25 -27.07
CA PRO A 21 -37.92 -10.98 -26.34
C PRO A 21 -36.59 -10.24 -26.53
N VAL A 22 -36.01 -9.77 -25.42
CA VAL A 22 -34.67 -9.20 -25.41
C VAL A 22 -33.73 -10.33 -25.82
N ARG A 23 -33.32 -10.34 -27.10
CA ARG A 23 -32.33 -11.28 -27.60
C ARG A 23 -31.01 -11.00 -26.88
N LYS A 24 -30.75 -11.70 -25.79
CA LYS A 24 -29.44 -11.71 -25.13
C LYS A 24 -28.44 -12.22 -26.15
N SER A 25 -27.58 -11.35 -26.70
CA SER A 25 -26.55 -11.77 -27.65
C SER A 25 -25.63 -12.77 -26.95
N CYS A 26 -25.77 -14.05 -27.28
CA CYS A 26 -24.84 -15.07 -26.86
C CYS A 26 -23.55 -14.85 -27.66
N ARG A 27 -22.57 -14.15 -27.07
CA ARG A 27 -21.20 -14.17 -27.59
C ARG A 27 -20.81 -15.64 -27.83
N THR A 28 -20.32 -15.94 -29.02
CA THR A 28 -19.89 -17.28 -29.38
C THR A 28 -18.82 -17.76 -28.40
N THR A 29 -18.76 -19.07 -28.16
CA THR A 29 -17.80 -19.69 -27.24
C THR A 29 -16.35 -19.28 -27.54
N ALA A 30 -16.00 -19.12 -28.82
CA ALA A 30 -14.69 -18.63 -29.27
C ALA A 30 -14.35 -17.23 -28.74
N VAL A 31 -15.30 -16.29 -28.75
CA VAL A 31 -15.10 -14.92 -28.24
C VAL A 31 -14.92 -14.93 -26.72
N LYS A 32 -15.67 -15.79 -26.00
CA LYS A 32 -15.50 -15.96 -24.55
C LYS A 32 -14.13 -16.54 -24.21
N MET A 33 -13.67 -17.54 -24.95
CA MET A 33 -12.35 -18.14 -24.71
C MET A 33 -11.20 -17.16 -24.94
N LYS A 34 -11.27 -16.33 -26.00
CA LYS A 34 -10.27 -15.28 -26.24
C LYS A 34 -10.22 -14.28 -25.08
N LEU A 35 -11.38 -13.78 -24.65
CA LEU A 35 -11.46 -12.84 -23.53
C LEU A 35 -10.88 -13.42 -22.23
N VAL A 36 -11.10 -14.70 -21.96
CA VAL A 36 -10.54 -15.37 -20.77
C VAL A 36 -9.02 -15.45 -20.84
N ARG A 37 -8.44 -15.77 -22.00
CA ARG A 37 -6.98 -15.80 -22.19
C ARG A 37 -6.36 -14.42 -22.01
N GLU A 38 -6.95 -13.39 -22.63
CA GLU A 38 -6.50 -11.99 -22.49
C GLU A 38 -6.59 -11.51 -21.03
N LEU A 39 -7.66 -11.89 -20.30
CA LEU A 39 -7.79 -11.60 -18.87
C LEU A 39 -6.73 -12.33 -18.02
N GLN A 40 -6.32 -13.52 -18.41
CA GLN A 40 -5.29 -14.27 -17.70
C GLN A 40 -3.90 -13.67 -17.96
N GLU A 41 -3.61 -13.29 -19.20
CA GLU A 41 -2.37 -12.60 -19.59
C GLU A 41 -2.22 -11.25 -18.87
N THR A 42 -3.29 -10.45 -18.82
CA THR A 42 -3.26 -9.16 -18.11
C THR A 42 -3.05 -9.31 -16.61
N ARG A 43 -3.65 -10.34 -15.98
CA ARG A 43 -3.41 -10.64 -14.56
C ARG A 43 -1.97 -11.04 -14.30
N GLU A 44 -1.38 -11.83 -15.19
CA GLU A 44 0.01 -12.25 -15.07
C GLU A 44 0.97 -11.05 -15.23
N LEU A 45 0.70 -10.16 -16.19
CA LEU A 45 1.47 -8.92 -16.36
C LEU A 45 1.34 -8.00 -15.13
N ASP A 46 0.14 -7.84 -14.57
CA ASP A 46 -0.07 -7.03 -13.36
C ASP A 46 0.67 -7.63 -12.15
N ARG A 47 0.70 -8.97 -12.03
CA ARG A 47 1.49 -9.66 -11.01
C ARG A 47 2.99 -9.37 -11.17
N GLN A 48 3.52 -9.50 -12.39
CA GLN A 48 4.93 -9.23 -12.67
C GLN A 48 5.31 -7.78 -12.37
N LEU A 49 4.45 -6.81 -12.72
CA LEU A 49 4.65 -5.40 -12.39
C LEU A 49 4.67 -5.15 -10.88
N LYS A 50 3.74 -5.76 -10.13
CA LYS A 50 3.71 -5.67 -8.66
C LYS A 50 4.96 -6.25 -8.03
N GLU A 51 5.41 -7.42 -8.48
CA GLU A 51 6.64 -8.05 -7.99
C GLU A 51 7.89 -7.20 -8.30
N ALA A 52 7.98 -6.62 -9.50
CA ALA A 52 9.08 -5.74 -9.88
C ALA A 52 9.09 -4.44 -9.03
N ASN A 53 7.93 -3.84 -8.80
CA ASN A 53 7.81 -2.64 -7.96
C ASN A 53 8.15 -2.94 -6.50
N ALA A 54 7.68 -4.06 -5.96
CA ALA A 54 8.01 -4.48 -4.60
C ALA A 54 9.53 -4.66 -4.40
N LYS A 55 10.22 -5.27 -5.36
CA LYS A 55 11.69 -5.41 -5.33
C LYS A 55 12.38 -4.05 -5.31
N ARG A 56 11.97 -3.12 -6.19
CA ARG A 56 12.52 -1.75 -6.24
C ARG A 56 12.28 -0.99 -4.93
N GLU A 57 11.11 -1.12 -4.33
CA GLU A 57 10.80 -0.50 -3.05
C GLU A 57 11.64 -1.08 -1.91
N GLU A 58 11.84 -2.40 -1.89
CA GLU A 58 12.68 -3.07 -0.90
C GLU A 58 14.14 -2.62 -1.00
N GLU A 59 14.68 -2.54 -2.22
CA GLU A 59 16.02 -2.02 -2.50
C GLU A 59 16.17 -0.56 -2.06
N ALA A 60 15.20 0.30 -2.41
CA ALA A 60 15.17 1.68 -1.98
C ALA A 60 15.12 1.79 -0.44
N ARG A 61 14.34 0.94 0.23
CA ARG A 61 14.26 0.88 1.70
C ARG A 61 15.59 0.45 2.31
N LYS A 62 16.25 -0.58 1.77
CA LYS A 62 17.59 -1.03 2.21
C LYS A 62 18.61 0.10 2.07
N GLN A 63 18.59 0.82 0.95
CA GLN A 63 19.51 1.92 0.71
C GLN A 63 19.26 3.11 1.66
N ARG A 64 17.99 3.46 1.92
CA ARG A 64 17.62 4.49 2.91
C ARG A 64 18.10 4.11 4.32
N LYS A 65 17.91 2.84 4.72
CA LYS A 65 18.39 2.33 6.02
C LYS A 65 19.91 2.42 6.13
N LYS A 66 20.64 1.95 5.12
CA LYS A 66 22.11 2.04 5.06
C LYS A 66 22.61 3.48 5.15
N ASN A 67 21.96 4.40 4.43
CA ASN A 67 22.30 5.82 4.47
C ASN A 67 22.04 6.44 5.84
N ARG A 68 20.93 6.07 6.49
CA ARG A 68 20.62 6.51 7.87
C ARG A 68 21.68 6.02 8.84
N GLU A 69 22.02 4.74 8.82
CA GLU A 69 23.05 4.15 9.69
C GLU A 69 24.42 4.82 9.48
N ARG A 70 24.78 5.10 8.21
CA ARG A 70 26.01 5.83 7.89
C ARG A 70 26.00 7.25 8.47
N ARG A 71 24.89 7.98 8.33
CA ARG A 71 24.74 9.32 8.91
C ARG A 71 24.84 9.29 10.43
N GLU A 72 24.17 8.35 11.09
CA GLU A 72 24.22 8.19 12.54
C GLU A 72 25.63 7.82 13.03
N ARG A 73 26.32 6.91 12.33
CA ARG A 73 27.72 6.56 12.65
C ARG A 73 28.65 7.76 12.50
N ASN A 74 28.52 8.50 11.40
CA ASN A 74 29.32 9.68 11.15
C ASN A 74 29.02 10.79 12.17
N ALA A 75 27.76 10.99 12.56
CA ALA A 75 27.37 11.94 13.59
C ALA A 75 27.98 11.55 14.95
N ARG A 76 27.94 10.26 15.32
CA ARG A 76 28.61 9.77 16.54
C ARG A 76 30.12 9.99 16.49
N ALA A 77 30.78 9.68 15.37
CA ALA A 77 32.22 9.91 15.20
C ALA A 77 32.57 11.41 15.26
N ALA A 78 31.76 12.27 14.63
CA ALA A 78 31.96 13.72 14.61
C ALA A 78 31.67 14.40 15.96
N SER A 79 30.79 13.82 16.78
CA SER A 79 30.46 14.38 18.11
C SER A 79 31.64 14.35 19.09
N GLY A 80 32.69 13.58 18.80
CA GLY A 80 33.83 13.39 19.71
C GLY A 80 33.46 12.66 21.00
N GLU A 81 32.26 12.06 21.04
CA GLU A 81 31.68 11.49 22.26
C GLU A 81 32.39 10.18 22.65
N GLN A 82 33.02 10.20 23.83
CA GLN A 82 33.77 9.07 24.37
C GLN A 82 32.92 8.29 25.37
N LYS A 83 32.63 7.03 25.03
CA LYS A 83 31.94 6.11 25.93
C LYS A 83 32.94 5.48 26.89
N ILE A 84 32.86 5.82 28.16
CA ILE A 84 33.80 5.34 29.20
C ILE A 84 33.02 4.68 30.34
N SER A 85 33.55 3.56 30.84
CA SER A 85 32.92 2.78 31.91
C SER A 85 32.70 3.61 33.17
N SER A 86 31.58 3.35 33.83
CA SER A 86 31.14 3.99 35.07
C SER A 86 32.25 4.06 36.13
N THR A 87 33.00 2.97 36.28
CA THR A 87 34.10 2.81 37.23
C THR A 87 35.27 3.78 36.99
N LYS A 88 35.59 4.09 35.73
CA LYS A 88 36.72 4.95 35.36
C LYS A 88 36.41 6.43 35.52
N VAL A 89 35.14 6.81 35.42
CA VAL A 89 34.70 8.21 35.41
C VAL A 89 33.92 8.61 36.65
N ASN A 90 33.78 7.71 37.63
CA ASN A 90 33.04 7.95 38.87
C ASN A 90 33.60 9.11 39.71
N LYS A 91 34.86 9.49 39.52
CA LYS A 91 35.51 10.61 40.22
C LYS A 91 35.38 11.95 39.48
N LEU A 92 34.85 11.98 38.26
CA LEU A 92 34.69 13.19 37.46
C LEU A 92 33.33 13.84 37.71
N SER A 93 33.31 15.17 37.83
CA SER A 93 32.06 15.92 37.97
C SER A 93 31.28 15.96 36.65
N LYS A 94 29.96 16.18 36.71
CA LYS A 94 29.12 16.32 35.51
C LYS A 94 29.63 17.39 34.55
N GLN A 95 30.22 18.47 35.07
CA GLN A 95 30.77 19.56 34.26
C GLN A 95 32.06 19.16 33.53
N GLN A 96 32.94 18.40 34.19
CA GLN A 96 34.16 17.85 33.58
C GLN A 96 33.82 16.83 32.48
N LEU A 97 32.85 15.94 32.73
CA LEU A 97 32.38 14.97 31.75
C LEU A 97 31.84 15.65 30.49
N ARG A 98 31.03 16.70 30.65
CA ARG A 98 30.52 17.49 29.52
C ARG A 98 31.63 18.18 28.74
N LYS A 99 32.61 18.78 29.43
CA LYS A 99 33.74 19.46 28.76
C LYS A 99 34.61 18.50 27.93
N MET A 100 34.70 17.23 28.35
CA MET A 100 35.47 16.20 27.64
C MET A 100 34.60 15.32 26.73
N HIS A 101 33.31 15.64 26.55
CA HIS A 101 32.37 14.88 25.72
C HIS A 101 32.30 13.39 26.13
N ILE A 102 32.35 13.10 27.43
CA ILE A 102 32.30 11.73 27.95
C ILE A 102 30.86 11.32 28.27
N VAL A 103 30.43 10.18 27.73
CA VAL A 103 29.21 9.49 28.14
C VAL A 103 29.59 8.34 29.06
N LYS A 104 29.06 8.40 30.28
CA LYS A 104 29.15 7.30 31.25
C LYS A 104 28.31 6.14 30.74
N VAL A 105 28.92 4.96 30.61
CA VAL A 105 28.24 3.71 30.28
C VAL A 105 28.47 2.74 31.43
N ASP A 106 27.43 2.00 31.83
CA ASP A 106 27.48 1.15 33.03
C ASP A 106 28.48 0.00 32.92
#